data_AF-A0A1F2QD26-F1
#
_entry.id   AF-A0A1F2QD26-F1
#
_cell.length_a   1.000
_cell.length_b   1.000
_cell.length_c   1.000
_cell.angle_alpha   90.00
_cell.angle_beta   90.00
_cell.angle_gamma   90.00
#
_symmetry.space_group_name_H-M   'P 1'
#
loop_
_entity.id
_entity.type
_entity.pdbx_description
1 polymer ?
#
loop_
_entity_poly.entity_id
_entity_poly.type
_entity_poly.pdbx_seq_one_letter_code
_entity_poly.pdbx_strand_id
1 'polypeptide(L)'
;MAGAAGSDDREAHLTTRPPLPAVGAAGERGEPFVSDVRAPRYELADVQPGYVIIEREMHSKAARSYFSVEPVPPKEPYREGSQVWSFWEMAQSFRFSVRDNQTGDVVKFDELLGLLYYACCDNDSDLYRIGELALGNKISIYVAITYEAPDGSRLNISLDKLAILNRAFNERLRTADKKILILPDYFGLYKELSYGQIMLDFGLTAMEQKADSPR
;
A
#
# COMPACT_ATOMS: atom_id res chain seq x y z
N MET A 1 -6.88 55.51 68.02
CA MET A 1 -6.25 54.30 68.59
C MET A 1 -5.12 53.88 67.66
N ALA A 2 -3.89 53.79 68.22
CA ALA A 2 -2.64 53.12 67.73
C ALA A 2 -2.17 53.38 66.28
N GLY A 3 -0.95 53.85 65.96
CA GLY A 3 0.40 53.35 66.33
C GLY A 3 0.76 52.14 65.44
N ALA A 4 1.85 52.00 64.68
CA ALA A 4 3.24 52.50 64.69
C ALA A 4 3.84 52.35 63.25
N ALA A 5 4.67 53.25 62.72
CA ALA A 5 6.15 53.31 62.74
C ALA A 5 6.90 52.10 62.14
N GLY A 6 7.75 52.37 61.13
CA GLY A 6 8.72 51.43 60.55
C GLY A 6 9.42 51.98 59.28
N SER A 7 10.43 52.84 59.49
CA SER A 7 11.55 53.18 58.61
C SER A 7 12.44 51.92 58.35
N ASP A 8 13.43 51.82 57.47
CA ASP A 8 14.24 52.73 56.64
C ASP A 8 15.08 51.87 55.66
N ASP A 9 15.75 52.52 54.71
CA ASP A 9 17.04 52.13 54.09
C ASP A 9 17.14 50.82 53.26
N ARG A 10 17.89 50.68 52.16
CA ARG A 10 18.87 51.50 51.42
C ARG A 10 19.28 50.73 50.15
N GLU A 11 19.67 51.48 49.10
CA GLU A 11 20.82 51.25 48.17
C GLU A 11 21.01 49.86 47.50
N ALA A 12 21.51 49.68 46.28
CA ALA A 12 22.09 50.53 45.25
C ALA A 12 22.33 49.64 44.01
N HIS A 13 22.93 50.25 42.99
CA HIS A 13 23.77 49.66 41.94
C HIS A 13 23.13 49.28 40.60
N LEU A 14 23.23 50.26 39.68
CA LEU A 14 23.75 50.05 38.33
C LEU A 14 24.99 49.13 38.34
N THR A 15 24.97 48.08 37.52
CA THR A 15 26.19 47.54 36.89
C THR A 15 25.84 46.74 35.63
N THR A 16 26.11 47.40 34.49
CA THR A 16 26.66 46.89 33.23
C THR A 16 26.78 45.37 33.00
N ARG A 17 26.18 44.93 31.88
CA ARG A 17 26.34 43.62 31.22
C ARG A 17 27.81 43.22 31.01
N PRO A 18 28.17 41.93 31.19
CA PRO A 18 29.44 41.40 30.68
C PRO A 18 29.33 41.02 29.18
N PRO A 19 30.42 41.11 28.40
CA PRO A 19 30.45 40.70 27.00
C PRO A 19 30.64 39.17 26.85
N LEU A 20 30.14 38.66 25.73
CA LEU A 20 30.28 37.27 25.28
C LEU A 20 31.75 36.88 25.09
N PRO A 21 32.15 35.62 25.36
CA PRO A 21 33.42 35.10 24.91
C PRO A 21 33.35 34.76 23.41
N ALA A 22 34.39 35.16 22.68
CA ALA A 22 34.62 34.76 21.30
C ALA A 22 35.64 33.62 21.22
N VAL A 23 35.45 32.79 20.18
CA VAL A 23 36.40 31.89 19.53
C VAL A 23 36.56 30.48 20.12
N GLY A 24 36.15 29.51 19.31
CA GLY A 24 36.57 28.11 19.38
C GLY A 24 36.32 27.46 18.02
N ALA A 25 37.23 27.67 17.07
CA ALA A 25 37.30 26.87 15.86
C ALA A 25 37.67 25.44 16.25
N ALA A 26 36.70 24.53 16.21
CA ALA A 26 36.95 23.09 16.23
C ALA A 26 36.27 22.50 15.01
N GLY A 27 37.09 22.00 14.08
CA GLY A 27 36.62 21.28 12.91
C GLY A 27 35.94 20.00 13.34
N GLU A 28 34.62 20.00 13.36
CA GLU A 28 33.85 18.76 13.28
C GLU A 28 33.79 18.36 11.82
N ARG A 29 34.68 17.43 11.45
CA ARG A 29 34.45 16.56 10.30
C ARG A 29 33.07 15.96 10.51
N GLY A 30 32.08 16.47 9.79
CA GLY A 30 30.81 15.78 9.61
C GLY A 30 31.12 14.45 8.95
N GLU A 31 31.27 13.41 9.77
CA GLU A 31 31.06 12.04 9.34
C GLU A 31 29.71 12.04 8.61
N PRO A 32 29.65 11.62 7.33
CA PRO A 32 28.38 11.55 6.67
C PRO A 32 27.50 10.61 7.49
N PHE A 33 26.32 11.10 7.87
CA PHE A 33 25.25 10.27 8.41
C PHE A 33 24.91 9.28 7.29
N VAL A 34 25.60 8.14 7.28
CA VAL A 34 25.24 7.01 6.42
C VAL A 34 23.93 6.54 7.00
N SER A 35 22.83 7.01 6.40
CA SER A 35 21.54 6.41 6.62
C SER A 35 21.71 4.96 6.16
N ASP A 36 21.91 4.05 7.11
CA ASP A 36 21.99 2.61 6.88
C ASP A 36 20.57 2.11 6.59
N VAL A 37 19.93 2.72 5.59
CA VAL A 37 18.70 2.23 4.98
C VAL A 37 19.15 1.08 4.11
N ARG A 38 19.28 -0.08 4.75
CA ARG A 38 19.56 -1.33 4.07
C ARG A 38 18.53 -1.47 2.96
N ALA A 39 19.00 -1.58 1.72
CA ALA A 39 18.12 -1.73 0.57
C ALA A 39 17.14 -2.89 0.83
N PRO A 40 15.84 -2.73 0.50
CA PRO A 40 14.86 -3.78 0.73
C PRO A 40 15.28 -5.03 -0.04
N ARG A 41 15.02 -6.20 0.55
CA ARG A 41 15.31 -7.47 -0.11
C ARG A 41 14.42 -7.62 -1.33
N TYR A 42 13.16 -7.26 -1.21
CA TYR A 42 12.20 -7.37 -2.29
C TYR A 42 11.81 -6.02 -2.86
N GLU A 43 11.84 -5.91 -4.18
CA GLU A 43 11.50 -4.71 -4.91
C GLU A 43 10.42 -5.02 -5.96
N LEU A 44 9.45 -4.12 -6.12
CA LEU A 44 8.49 -4.24 -7.22
C LEU A 44 9.20 -3.92 -8.53
N ALA A 45 9.02 -4.78 -9.51
CA ALA A 45 9.58 -4.63 -10.86
C ALA A 45 8.45 -4.76 -11.89
N ASP A 46 8.74 -4.32 -13.13
CA ASP A 46 7.84 -4.44 -14.28
C ASP A 46 6.41 -3.92 -14.01
N VAL A 47 6.29 -2.83 -13.23
CA VAL A 47 5.00 -2.27 -12.85
C VAL A 47 4.31 -1.70 -14.09
N GLN A 48 3.15 -2.27 -14.42
CA GLN A 48 2.38 -1.91 -15.60
C GLN A 48 0.96 -1.53 -15.18
N PRO A 49 0.58 -0.24 -15.23
CA PRO A 49 -0.79 0.18 -15.00
C PRO A 49 -1.70 -0.31 -16.14
N GLY A 50 -2.97 -0.52 -15.81
CA GLY A 50 -3.97 -0.93 -16.79
C GLY A 50 -5.33 -1.12 -16.13
N TYR A 51 -6.08 -2.08 -16.65
CA TYR A 51 -7.47 -2.30 -16.32
C TYR A 51 -7.74 -3.78 -16.19
N VAL A 52 -8.57 -4.14 -15.22
CA VAL A 52 -9.23 -5.43 -15.18
C VAL A 52 -10.54 -5.29 -15.94
N ILE A 53 -10.72 -6.10 -16.98
CA ILE A 53 -11.96 -6.19 -17.76
C ILE A 53 -12.67 -7.49 -17.36
N ILE A 54 -13.99 -7.40 -17.24
CA ILE A 54 -14.84 -8.49 -16.82
C ILE A 54 -15.92 -8.70 -17.84
N GLU A 55 -16.13 -9.96 -18.15
CA GLU A 55 -17.14 -10.41 -19.09
C GLU A 55 -17.98 -11.49 -18.43
N ARG A 56 -19.25 -11.50 -18.82
CA ARG A 56 -20.16 -12.59 -18.46
C ARG A 56 -20.63 -13.30 -19.71
N GLU A 57 -20.72 -14.61 -19.61
CA GLU A 57 -21.36 -15.42 -20.63
C GLU A 57 -22.88 -15.30 -20.48
N MET A 58 -23.57 -15.03 -21.58
CA MET A 58 -24.97 -14.61 -21.55
C MET A 58 -25.93 -15.70 -21.06
N HIS A 59 -25.62 -16.98 -21.27
CA HIS A 59 -26.53 -18.10 -20.97
C HIS A 59 -26.25 -18.71 -19.59
N SER A 60 -25.03 -19.19 -19.38
CA SER A 60 -24.50 -19.83 -18.17
C SER A 60 -24.25 -18.87 -17.02
N LYS A 61 -24.13 -17.56 -17.31
CA LYS A 61 -23.72 -16.52 -16.34
C LYS A 61 -22.31 -16.73 -15.77
N ALA A 62 -21.50 -17.59 -16.39
CA ALA A 62 -20.08 -17.71 -16.07
C ALA A 62 -19.41 -16.34 -16.22
N ALA A 63 -18.51 -16.00 -15.31
CA ALA A 63 -17.72 -14.79 -15.37
C ALA A 63 -16.28 -15.13 -15.75
N ARG A 64 -15.62 -14.21 -16.46
CA ARG A 64 -14.17 -14.24 -16.63
C ARG A 64 -13.61 -12.84 -16.46
N SER A 65 -12.37 -12.78 -16.01
CA SER A 65 -11.63 -11.53 -15.89
C SER A 65 -10.29 -11.63 -16.61
N TYR A 66 -9.82 -10.52 -17.15
CA TYR A 66 -8.50 -10.42 -17.75
C TYR A 66 -7.95 -9.00 -17.61
N PHE A 67 -6.64 -8.84 -17.69
CA PHE A 67 -6.00 -7.53 -17.67
C PHE A 67 -5.85 -6.97 -19.09
N SER A 68 -6.05 -5.67 -19.23
CA SER A 68 -5.81 -4.89 -20.44
C SER A 68 -5.01 -3.65 -20.09
N VAL A 69 -4.03 -3.29 -20.91
CA VAL A 69 -3.32 -2.01 -20.79
C VAL A 69 -4.14 -0.85 -21.33
N GLU A 70 -5.16 -1.13 -22.14
CA GLU A 70 -6.04 -0.14 -22.74
C GLU A 70 -7.41 -0.11 -22.04
N PRO A 71 -8.01 1.06 -21.82
CA PRO A 71 -9.34 1.21 -21.22
C PRO A 71 -10.48 0.94 -22.22
N VAL A 72 -10.27 0.04 -23.17
CA VAL A 72 -11.24 -0.22 -24.25
C VAL A 72 -11.80 -1.62 -24.09
N PRO A 73 -12.87 -1.80 -23.28
CA PRO A 73 -13.56 -3.08 -23.23
C PRO A 73 -14.30 -3.36 -24.55
N PRO A 74 -14.59 -4.64 -24.86
CA PRO A 74 -15.46 -4.99 -25.97
C PRO A 74 -16.83 -4.32 -25.82
N LYS A 75 -17.24 -3.54 -26.83
CA LYS A 75 -18.47 -2.74 -26.79
C LYS A 75 -19.72 -3.57 -27.07
N GLU A 76 -19.57 -4.64 -27.85
CA GLU A 76 -20.67 -5.49 -28.30
C GLU A 76 -20.44 -6.92 -27.82
N PRO A 77 -21.52 -7.65 -27.48
CA PRO A 77 -21.40 -9.08 -27.20
C PRO A 77 -20.81 -9.82 -28.40
N TYR A 78 -19.90 -10.75 -28.13
CA TYR A 78 -19.23 -11.53 -29.17
C TYR A 78 -19.26 -13.01 -28.86
N ARG A 79 -19.05 -13.81 -29.90
CA ARG A 79 -19.06 -15.26 -29.81
C ARG A 79 -17.64 -15.81 -29.78
N GLU A 80 -17.38 -16.68 -28.82
CA GLU A 80 -16.16 -17.46 -28.71
C GLU A 80 -16.56 -18.93 -28.60
N GLY A 81 -16.41 -19.68 -29.69
CA GLY A 81 -16.94 -21.05 -29.79
C GLY A 81 -18.47 -21.10 -29.63
N SER A 82 -18.93 -21.81 -28.60
CA SER A 82 -20.36 -21.92 -28.25
C SER A 82 -20.84 -20.84 -27.25
N GLN A 83 -19.93 -20.07 -26.68
CA GLN A 83 -20.22 -19.08 -25.64
C GLN A 83 -20.45 -17.70 -26.25
N VAL A 84 -21.37 -16.93 -25.66
CA VAL A 84 -21.60 -15.52 -26.00
C VAL A 84 -21.17 -14.67 -24.83
N TRP A 85 -20.08 -13.94 -24.99
CA TRP A 85 -19.50 -13.08 -23.96
C TRP A 85 -19.97 -11.65 -24.15
N SER A 86 -20.31 -10.99 -23.04
CA SER A 86 -20.64 -9.57 -23.01
C SER A 86 -19.84 -8.89 -21.91
N PHE A 87 -19.34 -7.69 -22.21
CA PHE A 87 -18.74 -6.82 -21.21
C PHE A 87 -19.71 -6.61 -20.04
N TRP A 88 -19.16 -6.68 -18.83
CA TRP A 88 -19.89 -6.50 -17.59
C TRP A 88 -19.39 -5.30 -16.80
N GLU A 89 -18.09 -5.26 -16.49
CA GLU A 89 -17.49 -4.23 -15.66
C GLU A 89 -16.00 -4.06 -15.98
N MET A 90 -15.45 -2.88 -15.66
CA MET A 90 -14.02 -2.61 -15.72
C MET A 90 -13.55 -1.88 -14.46
N ALA A 91 -12.30 -2.10 -14.09
CA ALA A 91 -11.65 -1.46 -12.94
C ALA A 91 -10.20 -1.10 -13.25
N GLN A 92 -9.69 -0.05 -12.63
CA GLN A 92 -8.25 0.25 -12.71
C GLN A 92 -7.46 -0.78 -11.91
N SER A 93 -6.31 -1.19 -12.44
CA SER A 93 -5.40 -2.11 -11.75
C SER A 93 -3.98 -1.92 -12.27
N PHE A 94 -3.05 -2.73 -11.79
CA PHE A 94 -1.70 -2.83 -12.33
C PHE A 94 -1.18 -4.25 -12.18
N ARG A 95 -0.29 -4.64 -13.09
CA ARG A 95 0.52 -5.86 -12.97
C ARG A 95 1.92 -5.50 -12.51
N PHE A 96 2.57 -6.42 -11.84
CA PHE A 96 3.93 -6.26 -11.38
C PHE A 96 4.60 -7.63 -11.18
N SER A 97 5.92 -7.62 -11.14
CA SER A 97 6.75 -8.70 -10.64
C SER A 97 7.44 -8.27 -9.35
N VAL A 98 7.99 -9.21 -8.59
CA VAL A 98 8.84 -8.92 -7.44
C VAL A 98 10.24 -9.44 -7.71
N ARG A 99 11.24 -8.57 -7.64
CA ARG A 99 12.66 -8.93 -7.71
C ARG A 99 13.19 -9.18 -6.29
N ASP A 100 13.84 -10.31 -6.08
CA ASP A 100 14.68 -10.55 -4.90
C ASP A 100 16.08 -9.97 -5.16
N ASN A 101 16.44 -8.89 -4.49
CA ASN A 101 17.73 -8.21 -4.63
C ASN A 101 18.91 -9.01 -4.04
N GLN A 102 18.65 -10.09 -3.30
CA GLN A 102 19.72 -10.97 -2.81
C GLN A 102 20.10 -12.03 -3.84
N THR A 103 19.13 -12.62 -4.54
CA THR A 103 19.37 -13.70 -5.51
C THR A 103 19.35 -13.22 -6.96
N GLY A 104 18.68 -12.10 -7.24
CA GLY A 104 18.40 -11.59 -8.58
C GLY A 104 17.15 -12.20 -9.22
N ASP A 105 16.48 -13.13 -8.54
CA ASP A 105 15.30 -13.82 -9.08
C ASP A 105 14.11 -12.87 -9.22
N VAL A 106 13.32 -13.07 -10.28
CA VAL A 106 12.10 -12.31 -10.53
C VAL A 106 10.90 -13.24 -10.43
N VAL A 107 10.03 -12.97 -9.47
CA VAL A 107 8.80 -13.70 -9.23
C VAL A 107 7.64 -12.98 -9.90
N LYS A 108 6.98 -13.66 -10.82
CA LYS A 108 5.79 -13.17 -11.51
C LYS A 108 4.51 -13.58 -10.79
N PHE A 109 3.51 -12.70 -10.83
CA PHE A 109 2.19 -12.91 -10.25
C PHE A 109 1.13 -12.93 -11.35
N ASP A 110 1.32 -13.79 -12.35
CA ASP A 110 0.42 -13.88 -13.52
C ASP A 110 -1.00 -14.33 -13.14
N GLU A 111 -1.14 -15.04 -12.02
CA GLU A 111 -2.42 -15.41 -11.43
C GLU A 111 -3.13 -14.27 -10.70
N LEU A 112 -2.42 -13.20 -10.36
CA LEU A 112 -2.95 -12.11 -9.54
C LEU A 112 -3.69 -11.09 -10.43
N LEU A 113 -4.92 -10.81 -10.05
CA LEU A 113 -5.75 -9.79 -10.67
C LEU A 113 -5.59 -8.44 -9.98
N GLY A 114 -5.44 -8.46 -8.65
CA GLY A 114 -5.23 -7.27 -7.82
C GLY A 114 -5.32 -7.60 -6.33
N LEU A 115 -5.15 -6.56 -5.50
CA LEU A 115 -5.26 -6.64 -4.04
C LEU A 115 -6.47 -5.84 -3.56
N LEU A 116 -7.46 -6.50 -2.97
CA LEU A 116 -8.62 -5.81 -2.41
C LEU A 116 -8.34 -5.35 -0.98
N TYR A 117 -8.53 -4.07 -0.67
CA TYR A 117 -8.48 -3.59 0.72
C TYR A 117 -9.76 -3.98 1.47
N TYR A 118 -9.62 -4.48 2.70
CA TYR A 118 -10.77 -5.03 3.46
C TYR A 118 -11.92 -4.02 3.62
N ALA A 119 -11.64 -2.72 3.74
CA ALA A 119 -12.67 -1.70 3.96
C ALA A 119 -13.53 -1.43 2.73
N CYS A 120 -13.19 -2.02 1.57
CA CYS A 120 -14.02 -2.01 0.37
C CYS A 120 -15.07 -3.12 0.38
N CYS A 121 -15.01 -4.06 1.34
CA CYS A 121 -16.00 -5.13 1.48
C CYS A 121 -17.27 -4.63 2.18
N ASP A 122 -18.36 -5.38 2.06
CA ASP A 122 -19.59 -5.10 2.81
C ASP A 122 -19.29 -5.08 4.33
N ASN A 123 -19.85 -4.09 5.03
CA ASN A 123 -19.66 -3.90 6.47
C ASN A 123 -20.16 -5.10 7.30
N ASP A 124 -21.13 -5.86 6.77
CA ASP A 124 -21.64 -7.07 7.42
C ASP A 124 -20.78 -8.32 7.16
N SER A 125 -19.77 -8.23 6.28
CA SER A 125 -18.89 -9.35 5.96
C SER A 125 -17.90 -9.68 7.09
N ASP A 126 -17.55 -10.97 7.22
CA ASP A 126 -16.54 -11.42 8.18
C ASP A 126 -15.18 -10.78 7.92
N LEU A 127 -14.83 -10.56 6.65
CA LEU A 127 -13.58 -9.89 6.28
C LEU A 127 -13.53 -8.44 6.75
N TYR A 128 -14.63 -7.69 6.62
CA TYR A 128 -14.70 -6.33 7.13
C TYR A 128 -14.50 -6.29 8.65
N ARG A 129 -15.20 -7.17 9.38
CA ARG A 129 -15.08 -7.30 10.85
C ARG A 129 -13.66 -7.65 11.29
N ILE A 130 -13.02 -8.61 10.62
CA ILE A 130 -11.62 -8.99 10.89
C ILE A 130 -10.68 -7.82 10.57
N GLY A 131 -10.93 -7.12 9.47
CA GLY A 131 -10.13 -5.97 9.04
C GLY A 131 -10.20 -4.79 10.01
N GLU A 132 -11.38 -4.47 10.54
CA GLU A 132 -11.55 -3.43 11.57
C GLU A 132 -10.76 -3.77 12.85
N LEU A 133 -10.84 -5.02 13.32
CA LEU A 133 -10.07 -5.50 14.47
C LEU A 133 -8.56 -5.43 14.20
N ALA A 134 -8.13 -5.80 13.00
CA ALA A 134 -6.73 -5.75 12.59
C ALA A 134 -6.22 -4.31 12.49
N LEU A 135 -7.03 -3.38 11.96
CA LEU A 135 -6.68 -1.98 11.85
C LEU A 135 -6.48 -1.34 13.24
N GLY A 136 -7.29 -1.70 14.22
CA GLY A 136 -7.09 -1.32 15.63
C GLY A 136 -5.73 -1.75 16.19
N ASN A 137 -5.13 -2.79 15.60
CA ASN A 137 -3.80 -3.29 15.91
C ASN A 137 -2.73 -2.83 14.89
N LYS A 138 -3.04 -1.80 14.10
CA LYS A 138 -2.17 -1.22 13.05
C LYS A 138 -1.81 -2.18 11.92
N ILE A 139 -2.67 -3.18 11.67
CA ILE A 139 -2.52 -4.15 10.58
C ILE A 139 -3.55 -3.82 9.50
N SER A 140 -3.10 -3.47 8.31
CA SER A 140 -3.97 -3.29 7.13
C SER A 140 -4.11 -4.61 6.38
N ILE A 141 -5.33 -5.10 6.22
CA ILE A 141 -5.62 -6.35 5.52
C ILE A 141 -5.92 -6.10 4.05
N TYR A 142 -5.27 -6.89 3.20
CA TYR A 142 -5.53 -6.97 1.77
C TYR A 142 -5.82 -8.41 1.38
N VAL A 143 -6.64 -8.61 0.36
CA VAL A 143 -6.94 -9.93 -0.21
C VAL A 143 -6.41 -10.01 -1.63
N ALA A 144 -5.58 -11.00 -1.91
CA ALA A 144 -5.07 -11.33 -3.23
C ALA A 144 -6.19 -11.96 -4.06
N ILE A 145 -6.77 -11.18 -4.97
CA ILE A 145 -7.79 -11.62 -5.91
C ILE A 145 -7.08 -12.22 -7.11
N THR A 146 -7.46 -13.43 -7.50
CA THR A 146 -6.86 -14.16 -8.63
C THR A 146 -7.86 -14.37 -9.77
N TYR A 147 -7.35 -14.70 -10.97
CA TYR A 147 -8.18 -15.00 -12.13
C TYR A 147 -9.00 -16.28 -11.92
N GLU A 148 -10.25 -16.24 -12.37
CA GLU A 148 -11.03 -17.44 -12.66
C GLU A 148 -10.86 -17.79 -14.14
N ALA A 149 -10.47 -19.03 -14.41
CA ALA A 149 -10.37 -19.54 -15.77
C ALA A 149 -11.79 -19.75 -16.36
N PRO A 150 -11.95 -19.74 -17.69
CA PRO A 150 -13.26 -19.91 -18.34
C PRO A 150 -13.99 -21.22 -18.00
N ASP A 151 -13.26 -22.24 -17.51
CA ASP A 151 -13.81 -23.52 -17.04
C ASP A 151 -14.24 -23.49 -15.56
N GLY A 152 -14.15 -22.33 -14.89
CA GLY A 152 -14.45 -22.13 -13.48
C GLY A 152 -13.32 -22.58 -12.54
N SER A 153 -12.19 -23.05 -13.06
CA SER A 153 -11.02 -23.37 -12.23
C SER A 153 -10.33 -22.09 -11.77
N ARG A 154 -9.82 -22.08 -10.53
CA ARG A 154 -9.07 -20.94 -10.01
C ARG A 154 -7.57 -21.18 -10.12
N LEU A 155 -6.88 -20.14 -10.58
CA LEU A 155 -5.45 -20.04 -10.35
C LEU A 155 -5.25 -19.53 -8.91
N ASN A 156 -4.97 -20.44 -7.99
CA ASN A 156 -4.66 -20.06 -6.61
C ASN A 156 -3.22 -19.54 -6.55
N ILE A 157 -3.01 -18.45 -5.83
CA ILE A 157 -1.68 -17.99 -5.50
C ILE A 157 -1.01 -19.00 -4.55
N SER A 158 0.24 -19.37 -4.82
CA SER A 158 0.98 -20.27 -3.93
C SER A 158 1.32 -19.58 -2.61
N LEU A 159 1.48 -20.37 -1.54
CA LEU A 159 1.87 -19.83 -0.23
C LEU A 159 3.23 -19.13 -0.27
N ASP A 160 4.18 -19.63 -1.07
CA ASP A 160 5.49 -19.01 -1.24
C ASP A 160 5.38 -17.62 -1.88
N LYS A 161 4.57 -17.50 -2.93
CA LYS A 161 4.29 -16.21 -3.59
C LYS A 161 3.59 -15.24 -2.64
N LEU A 162 2.64 -15.73 -1.85
CA LEU A 162 1.95 -14.93 -0.84
C LEU A 162 2.91 -14.42 0.25
N ALA A 163 3.87 -15.25 0.69
CA ALA A 163 4.90 -14.85 1.64
C ALA A 163 5.82 -13.76 1.06
N ILE A 164 6.17 -13.88 -0.22
CA ILE A 164 6.95 -12.85 -0.93
C ILE A 164 6.17 -11.54 -1.02
N LEU A 165 4.88 -11.57 -1.38
CA LEU A 165 4.04 -10.37 -1.38
C LEU A 165 3.99 -9.71 0.00
N ASN A 166 3.68 -10.49 1.04
CA ASN A 166 3.64 -9.96 2.39
C ASN A 166 4.95 -9.27 2.77
N ARG A 167 6.09 -9.90 2.47
CA ARG A 167 7.40 -9.31 2.80
C ARG A 167 7.70 -8.06 1.97
N ALA A 168 7.50 -8.12 0.65
CA ALA A 168 7.75 -7.00 -0.25
C ALA A 168 6.95 -5.75 0.14
N PHE A 169 5.68 -5.92 0.51
CA PHE A 169 4.83 -4.80 0.94
C PHE A 169 5.19 -4.28 2.33
N ASN A 170 5.54 -5.15 3.28
CA ASN A 170 5.95 -4.70 4.62
C ASN A 170 7.33 -4.03 4.63
N GLU A 171 8.29 -4.47 3.81
CA GLU A 171 9.62 -3.83 3.69
C GLU A 171 9.54 -2.41 3.11
N ARG A 172 8.47 -2.08 2.38
CA ARG A 172 8.19 -0.75 1.83
C ARG A 172 7.53 0.20 2.84
N LEU A 173 7.05 -0.29 3.98
CA LEU A 173 6.39 0.56 4.98
C LEU A 173 7.41 1.47 5.66
N ARG A 174 7.17 2.79 5.57
CA ARG A 174 8.00 3.81 6.24
C ARG A 174 7.73 3.90 7.74
N THR A 175 6.58 3.40 8.21
CA THR A 175 6.18 3.45 9.62
C THR A 175 6.34 2.07 10.25
N ALA A 176 7.28 1.94 11.19
CA ALA A 176 7.66 0.64 11.78
C ALA A 176 6.55 -0.04 12.61
N ASP A 177 5.52 0.71 13.02
CA ASP A 177 4.40 0.19 13.80
C ASP A 177 3.20 -0.24 12.93
N LYS A 178 3.23 0.05 11.63
CA LYS A 178 2.23 -0.41 10.68
C LYS A 178 2.66 -1.74 10.07
N LYS A 179 1.68 -2.59 9.80
CA LYS A 179 1.89 -3.86 9.09
C LYS A 179 0.85 -4.03 8.01
N ILE A 180 1.23 -4.72 6.95
CA ILE A 180 0.31 -5.18 5.91
C ILE A 180 0.16 -6.69 6.05
N LEU A 181 -1.05 -7.21 5.92
CA LEU A 181 -1.32 -8.64 5.83
C LEU A 181 -2.09 -8.91 4.53
N ILE A 182 -1.46 -9.63 3.62
CA ILE A 182 -2.06 -10.07 2.36
C ILE A 182 -2.52 -11.51 2.54
N LEU A 183 -3.82 -11.74 2.39
CA LEU A 183 -4.48 -13.04 2.48
C LEU A 183 -4.86 -13.54 1.08
N PRO A 184 -4.94 -14.86 0.83
CA PRO A 184 -5.56 -15.36 -0.37
C PRO A 184 -7.09 -15.20 -0.29
N ASP A 185 -7.78 -15.26 -1.43
CA ASP A 185 -9.24 -15.16 -1.48
C ASP A 185 -9.96 -16.44 -1.00
N TYR A 186 -9.98 -16.64 0.32
CA TYR A 186 -10.78 -17.68 0.97
C TYR A 186 -12.25 -17.29 1.17
N PHE A 187 -12.58 -16.01 0.98
CA PHE A 187 -13.92 -15.47 1.23
C PHE A 187 -14.80 -15.49 -0.02
N GLY A 188 -14.24 -15.84 -1.18
CA GLY A 188 -15.00 -15.89 -2.43
C GLY A 188 -15.33 -14.51 -2.97
N LEU A 189 -14.53 -13.49 -2.61
CA LEU A 189 -14.78 -12.10 -2.97
C LEU A 189 -14.78 -11.89 -4.47
N TYR A 190 -13.98 -12.65 -5.23
CA TYR A 190 -14.03 -12.62 -6.69
C TYR A 190 -15.45 -12.81 -7.29
N LYS A 191 -16.38 -13.49 -6.60
CA LYS A 191 -17.78 -13.64 -7.04
C LYS A 191 -18.68 -12.49 -6.64
N GLU A 192 -18.36 -11.85 -5.52
CA GLU A 192 -19.19 -10.82 -4.87
C GLU A 192 -18.75 -9.41 -5.24
N LEU A 193 -17.52 -9.25 -5.74
CA LEU A 193 -16.95 -7.97 -6.10
C LEU A 193 -17.72 -7.32 -7.25
N SER A 194 -18.17 -6.09 -7.01
CA SER A 194 -18.13 -5.05 -8.04
C SER A 194 -16.68 -4.65 -8.17
N TYR A 195 -16.07 -4.97 -9.29
CA TYR A 195 -14.63 -4.87 -9.42
C TYR A 195 -14.15 -3.43 -9.49
N GLY A 196 -15.02 -2.43 -9.62
CA GLY A 196 -14.68 -1.02 -9.34
C GLY A 196 -14.06 -0.78 -7.94
N GLN A 197 -14.14 -1.78 -7.05
CA GLN A 197 -13.49 -1.81 -5.73
C GLN A 197 -12.08 -2.41 -5.74
N ILE A 198 -11.65 -3.05 -6.84
CA ILE A 198 -10.29 -3.59 -6.97
C ILE A 198 -9.31 -2.43 -7.14
N MET A 199 -8.52 -2.21 -6.09
CA MET A 199 -7.36 -1.31 -5.93
C MET A 199 -7.53 0.17 -6.30
N LEU A 200 -7.83 0.96 -5.26
CA LEU A 200 -7.26 2.30 -5.07
C LEU A 200 -6.75 2.41 -3.63
N ASP A 201 -5.53 1.94 -3.35
CA ASP A 201 -4.73 2.63 -2.34
C ASP A 201 -3.51 3.23 -3.04
N PHE A 202 -3.65 4.50 -3.42
CA PHE A 202 -2.54 5.31 -3.89
C PHE A 202 -1.36 5.27 -2.91
N GLY A 203 -1.54 4.93 -1.62
CA GLY A 203 -0.44 4.76 -0.68
C GLY A 203 0.54 3.62 -1.02
N LEU A 204 0.10 2.57 -1.72
CA LEU A 204 0.98 1.43 -2.06
C LEU A 204 1.87 1.70 -3.28
N THR A 205 1.37 2.51 -4.22
CA THR A 205 2.07 2.94 -5.43
C THR A 205 2.74 4.32 -5.30
N ALA A 206 2.18 5.25 -4.52
CA ALA A 206 2.72 6.61 -4.32
C ALA A 206 3.87 6.68 -3.29
N MET A 207 4.20 5.60 -2.59
CA MET A 207 5.43 5.55 -1.77
C MET A 207 6.74 5.62 -2.58
N GLU A 208 6.64 5.64 -3.91
CA GLU A 208 7.70 6.03 -4.86
C GLU A 208 7.76 7.53 -5.17
N GLN A 209 7.14 8.42 -4.38
CA GLN A 209 7.63 9.80 -4.36
C GLN A 209 8.94 9.85 -3.58
N LYS A 210 10.02 9.65 -4.33
CA LYS A 210 11.30 10.30 -4.07
C LYS A 210 10.98 11.79 -3.95
N ALA A 211 11.25 12.38 -2.78
CA ALA A 211 11.19 13.81 -2.59
C ALA A 211 12.28 14.43 -3.49
N ASP A 212 11.94 14.69 -4.74
CA ASP A 212 12.78 15.44 -5.66
C ASP A 212 12.29 16.88 -5.65
N SER A 213 12.85 17.66 -4.73
CA SER A 213 13.14 19.11 -4.79
C SER A 213 13.31 19.66 -3.36
N PRO A 214 14.24 20.62 -3.10
CA PRO A 214 14.66 21.64 -4.05
C PRO A 214 16.19 21.88 -4.13
N ARG A 215 16.62 22.52 -5.22
CA ARG A 215 17.66 23.54 -5.17
C ARG A 215 17.12 24.82 -5.79
#